data_AF-A0A7J9G579-F1
#
_entry.id   AF-A0A7J9G579-F1
#
_cell.length_a   1.000
_cell.length_b   1.000
_cell.length_c   1.000
_cell.angle_alpha   90.00
_cell.angle_beta   90.00
_cell.angle_gamma   90.00
#
_symmetry.space_group_name_H-M   'P 1'
#
loop_
_entity.id
_entity.type
_entity.pdbx_description
1 polymer ?
#
loop_
_entity_poly.entity_id
_entity_poly.type
_entity_poly.pdbx_seq_one_letter_code
_entity_poly.pdbx_strand_id
1 'polypeptide(L)'
;MGSYNALLKNSLPKEFQYYKADEESFESSHEAFCSAFPRGFAWEVIHVYSGPPLIAFKFRHWGIFEGPFKGHAPTGEKVEFYGIATVKVCFKSLFE
;
A
#
# COMPACT_ATOMS: atom_id res chain seq x y z
N MET A 1 -10.50 1.18 6.56
CA MET A 1 -9.77 0.54 5.44
C MET A 1 -8.32 0.41 5.85
N GLY A 2 -7.74 -0.80 5.71
CA GLY A 2 -6.29 -1.00 5.81
C GLY A 2 -5.53 -0.11 4.83
N SER A 3 -4.31 0.30 5.18
CA SER A 3 -3.42 1.04 4.27
C SER A 3 -3.26 0.30 2.95
N TYR A 4 -3.06 -1.03 3.00
CA TYR A 4 -2.93 -1.87 1.81
C TYR A 4 -4.24 -2.05 1.04
N ASN A 5 -5.39 -2.12 1.72
CA ASN A 5 -6.69 -2.19 1.05
C ASN A 5 -6.96 -0.91 0.26
N ALA A 6 -6.60 0.25 0.81
CA ALA A 6 -6.75 1.52 0.10
C ALA A 6 -5.80 1.66 -1.10
N LEU A 7 -4.58 1.11 -1.00
CA LEU A 7 -3.55 1.23 -2.05
C LEU A 7 -3.70 0.20 -3.18
N LEU A 8 -4.12 -1.03 -2.87
CA LEU A 8 -4.17 -2.13 -3.84
C LEU A 8 -5.55 -2.34 -4.45
N LYS A 9 -6.59 -1.71 -3.88
CA LYS A 9 -7.92 -1.71 -4.48
C LYS A 9 -7.86 -1.05 -5.85
N ASN A 10 -8.38 -1.76 -6.84
CA ASN A 10 -8.40 -1.33 -8.22
C ASN A 10 -9.74 -1.74 -8.86
N SER A 11 -10.05 -1.14 -10.01
CA SER A 11 -11.28 -1.40 -10.77
C SER A 11 -11.09 -2.43 -11.88
N LEU A 12 -10.05 -3.27 -11.82
CA LEU A 12 -9.86 -4.33 -12.81
C LEU A 12 -10.99 -5.37 -12.69
N PRO A 13 -11.29 -6.12 -13.76
CA PRO A 13 -12.16 -7.29 -13.68
C PRO A 13 -11.71 -8.25 -12.57
N LYS A 14 -12.66 -8.95 -11.92
CA LYS A 14 -12.38 -9.77 -10.72
C LYS A 14 -11.30 -10.82 -10.95
N GLU A 15 -11.24 -11.37 -12.15
CA GLU A 15 -10.22 -12.34 -12.57
C GLU A 15 -8.78 -11.78 -12.57
N PHE A 16 -8.62 -10.46 -12.64
CA PHE A 16 -7.32 -9.78 -12.61
C PHE A 16 -7.03 -9.10 -11.26
N GLN A 17 -7.92 -9.25 -10.28
CA GLN A 17 -7.72 -8.76 -8.92
C GLN A 17 -6.97 -9.80 -8.08
N TYR A 18 -5.66 -9.87 -8.25
CA TYR A 18 -4.80 -10.79 -7.48
C TYR A 18 -4.82 -10.49 -5.97
N TYR A 19 -5.03 -9.22 -5.60
CA TYR A 19 -5.36 -8.82 -4.24
C TYR A 19 -6.83 -8.39 -4.16
N LYS A 20 -7.66 -9.20 -3.52
CA LYS A 20 -9.08 -8.93 -3.33
C LYS A 20 -9.31 -8.03 -2.12
N ALA A 21 -9.07 -6.74 -2.30
CA ALA A 21 -9.17 -5.74 -1.22
C ALA A 21 -10.55 -5.69 -0.55
N ASP A 22 -11.62 -6.03 -1.28
CA ASP A 22 -12.99 -6.04 -0.78
C ASP A 22 -13.31 -7.25 0.12
N GLU A 23 -12.46 -8.29 0.12
CA GLU A 23 -12.59 -9.47 0.99
C GLU A 23 -11.75 -9.34 2.28
N GLU A 24 -11.05 -8.22 2.48
CA GLU A 24 -10.10 -8.03 3.59
C GLU A 24 -10.57 -6.94 4.57
N SER A 25 -10.50 -7.23 5.88
CA SER A 25 -10.62 -6.22 6.93
C SER A 25 -9.30 -5.43 7.07
N PHE A 26 -9.30 -4.43 7.96
CA PHE A 26 -8.06 -3.73 8.31
C PHE A 26 -7.05 -4.72 8.92
N GLU A 27 -7.53 -5.50 9.89
CA GLU A 27 -6.76 -6.47 10.66
C GLU A 27 -6.25 -7.61 9.78
N SER A 28 -7.09 -8.21 8.93
CA SER A 28 -6.68 -9.32 8.07
C SER A 28 -5.65 -8.88 7.03
N SER A 29 -5.82 -7.68 6.46
CA SER A 29 -4.81 -7.11 5.56
C SER A 29 -3.49 -6.85 6.29
N HIS A 30 -3.54 -6.31 7.50
CA HIS A 30 -2.36 -6.04 8.28
C HIS A 30 -1.61 -7.33 8.62
N GLU A 31 -2.34 -8.35 9.11
CA GLU A 31 -1.79 -9.66 9.43
C GLU A 31 -1.20 -10.35 8.18
N ALA A 32 -1.87 -10.28 7.03
CA ALA A 32 -1.39 -10.88 5.79
C ALA A 32 -0.04 -10.29 5.35
N PHE A 33 0.10 -8.96 5.38
CA PHE A 33 1.35 -8.30 4.99
C PHE A 33 2.46 -8.46 6.04
N CYS A 34 2.14 -8.38 7.34
CA CYS A 34 3.12 -8.61 8.40
C CYS A 34 3.62 -10.07 8.41
N SER A 35 2.74 -11.02 8.10
CA SER A 35 3.10 -12.43 7.96
C SER A 35 4.00 -12.65 6.74
N ALA A 36 3.65 -12.09 5.58
CA ALA A 36 4.43 -12.24 4.35
C ALA A 36 5.81 -11.55 4.42
N PHE A 37 5.88 -10.40 5.10
CA PHE A 37 7.06 -9.55 5.22
C PHE A 37 7.40 -9.35 6.71
N PRO A 38 7.94 -10.37 7.40
CA PRO A 38 8.22 -10.31 8.84
C PRO A 38 9.26 -9.25 9.23
N ARG A 39 10.13 -8.87 8.29
CA ARG A 39 11.08 -7.76 8.45
C ARG A 39 10.47 -6.37 8.19
N GLY A 40 9.18 -6.32 7.88
CA GLY A 40 8.45 -5.13 7.51
C GLY A 40 8.35 -4.95 6.00
N PHE A 41 7.37 -4.13 5.62
CA PHE A 41 7.08 -3.73 4.24
C PHE A 41 7.13 -2.19 4.18
N ALA A 42 8.34 -1.68 4.00
CA ALA A 42 8.65 -0.25 4.11
C ALA A 42 7.90 0.56 3.05
N TRP A 43 7.60 1.83 3.37
CA TRP A 43 7.00 2.80 2.46
C TRP A 43 7.87 4.04 2.38
N GLU A 44 8.17 4.48 1.16
CA GLU A 44 9.08 5.59 0.89
C GLU A 44 8.46 6.55 -0.13
N VAL A 45 8.55 7.86 0.13
CA VAL A 45 8.32 8.88 -0.92
C VAL A 45 9.59 9.00 -1.74
N ILE A 46 9.48 8.74 -3.05
CA ILE A 46 10.60 8.77 -3.98
C ILE A 46 10.74 10.16 -4.61
N HIS A 47 9.62 10.82 -4.90
CA HIS A 47 9.63 12.14 -5.53
C HIS A 47 8.32 12.88 -5.27
N VAL A 48 8.39 14.20 -5.09
CA VAL A 48 7.21 15.07 -4.93
C VAL A 48 7.11 15.96 -6.16
N TYR A 49 5.98 15.87 -6.89
CA TYR A 49 5.75 16.60 -8.14
C TYR A 49 5.03 17.94 -7.94
N SER A 50 4.27 18.11 -6.86
CA SER A 50 3.53 19.35 -6.59
C SER A 50 3.42 19.66 -5.09
N GLY A 51 3.25 20.93 -4.76
CA GLY A 51 3.03 21.40 -3.39
C GLY A 51 1.54 21.50 -3.00
N PRO A 52 1.22 21.90 -1.76
CA PRO A 52 -0.15 22.11 -1.29
C PRO A 52 -0.94 23.13 -2.14
N PRO A 53 -2.29 23.05 -2.18
CA PRO A 53 -3.13 22.12 -1.42
C PRO A 53 -3.30 20.75 -2.09
N LEU A 54 -2.83 20.56 -3.33
CA LEU A 54 -2.94 19.30 -4.07
C LEU A 54 -1.55 18.77 -4.41
N ILE A 55 -1.09 17.79 -3.63
CA ILE A 55 0.23 17.20 -3.73
C ILE A 55 0.14 15.91 -4.53
N ALA A 56 0.92 15.81 -5.60
CA ALA A 56 1.18 14.57 -6.32
C ALA A 56 2.59 14.10 -5.99
N PHE A 57 2.76 12.80 -5.71
CA PHE A 57 4.07 12.24 -5.39
C PHE A 57 4.18 10.78 -5.86
N LYS A 58 5.40 10.37 -6.18
CA LYS A 58 5.77 8.97 -6.44
C LYS A 58 6.21 8.32 -5.14
N PHE A 59 5.75 7.11 -4.88
CA PHE A 59 6.14 6.32 -3.73
C PHE A 59 6.58 4.92 -4.15
N ARG A 60 7.20 4.21 -3.21
CA ARG A 60 7.51 2.78 -3.30
C ARG A 60 7.11 2.09 -2.00
N HIS A 61 6.60 0.87 -2.15
CA HIS A 61 6.64 -0.13 -1.08
C HIS A 61 7.67 -1.21 -1.41
N TRP A 62 8.37 -1.71 -0.39
CA TRP A 62 9.31 -2.81 -0.57
C TRP A 62 9.50 -3.65 0.70
N GLY A 63 9.84 -4.92 0.52
CA GLY A 63 10.17 -5.86 1.60
C GLY A 63 10.73 -7.16 1.05
N ILE A 64 11.23 -8.03 1.93
CA ILE A 64 11.72 -9.37 1.52
C ILE A 64 10.63 -10.39 1.82
N PHE A 65 10.23 -11.17 0.82
CA PHE A 65 9.13 -12.11 0.91
C PHE A 65 9.56 -13.41 1.58
N GLU A 66 9.42 -13.47 2.90
CA GLU A 66 9.98 -14.54 3.74
C GLU A 66 8.94 -15.34 4.51
N GLY A 67 7.72 -14.82 4.63
CA GLY A 67 6.61 -15.59 5.19
C GLY A 67 5.58 -15.99 4.14
N PRO A 68 4.64 -16.87 4.50
CA PRO A 68 3.59 -17.29 3.58
C PRO A 68 2.65 -16.13 3.25
N PHE A 69 2.13 -16.12 2.01
CA PHE A 69 1.11 -15.15 1.61
C PHE A 69 0.02 -15.84 0.79
N LYS A 70 -1.21 -15.92 1.32
CA LYS A 70 -2.39 -16.44 0.61
C LYS A 70 -2.16 -17.77 -0.13
N GLY A 71 -1.47 -18.73 0.51
CA GLY A 71 -1.16 -20.04 -0.08
C GLY A 71 0.09 -20.07 -0.96
N HIS A 72 0.77 -18.94 -1.15
CA HIS A 72 2.07 -18.87 -1.82
C HIS A 72 3.21 -19.01 -0.80
N ALA A 73 4.18 -19.86 -1.16
CA ALA A 73 5.40 -20.03 -0.39
C ALA A 73 6.31 -18.80 -0.54
N PRO A 74 7.08 -18.43 0.50
CA PRO A 74 8.05 -17.35 0.42
C PRO A 74 9.15 -17.65 -0.59
N THR A 75 9.63 -16.62 -1.28
CA THR A 75 10.72 -16.75 -2.27
C THR A 75 12.08 -16.35 -1.70
N GLY A 76 12.11 -15.60 -0.59
CA GLY A 76 13.33 -14.98 -0.06
C GLY A 76 13.83 -13.78 -0.87
N GLU A 77 13.11 -13.40 -1.93
CA GLU A 77 13.48 -12.29 -2.79
C GLU A 77 12.84 -10.98 -2.35
N LYS A 78 13.44 -9.86 -2.78
CA LYS A 78 12.86 -8.54 -2.58
C LYS A 78 11.67 -8.35 -3.51
N VAL A 79 10.53 -8.03 -2.93
CA VAL A 79 9.34 -7.56 -3.65
C VAL A 79 9.27 -6.05 -3.49
N GLU A 80 9.10 -5.34 -4.61
CA GLU A 80 8.86 -3.90 -4.60
C GLU A 80 7.84 -3.50 -5.65
N PHE A 81 7.07 -2.46 -5.35
CA PHE A 81 6.21 -1.82 -6.34
C PHE A 81 6.23 -0.31 -6.17
N TYR A 82 5.99 0.38 -7.28
CA TYR A 82 5.91 1.83 -7.34
C TYR A 82 4.50 2.27 -7.63
N GLY A 83 4.10 3.39 -7.03
CA GLY A 83 2.83 4.03 -7.30
C GLY A 83 2.98 5.54 -7.36
N ILE A 84 1.93 6.19 -7.86
CA ILE A 84 1.74 7.64 -7.77
C ILE A 84 0.45 7.84 -7.00
N ALA A 85 0.48 8.78 -6.05
CA ALA A 85 -0.69 9.16 -5.27
C ALA A 85 -0.86 10.68 -5.31
N THR A 86 -2.12 11.11 -5.21
CA THR A 86 -2.50 12.50 -5.01
C THR A 86 -3.16 12.66 -3.66
N VAL A 87 -2.73 13.63 -2.86
CA VAL A 87 -3.36 13.97 -1.58
C VAL A 87 -3.76 15.44 -1.56
N LYS A 88 -4.96 15.72 -1.03
CA LYS A 88 -5.45 17.07 -0.81
C LYS A 88 -5.24 17.45 0.66
N VAL A 89 -4.46 18.49 0.90
CA VAL A 89 -4.24 19.07 2.24
C VAL A 89 -5.26 20.19 2.44
N CYS A 90 -6.16 20.02 3.41
CA CYS A 90 -7.07 21.07 3.85
C CYS A 90 -6.47 21.76 5.07
N PHE A 91 -6.10 23.03 4.95
CA PHE A 91 -5.78 23.86 6.10
C PHE A 91 -7.09 24.22 6.80
N LYS A 92 -7.32 23.68 8.01
CA LYS A 92 -8.30 24.27 8.92
C LYS A 92 -7.59 25.43 9.63
N SER A 93 -8.11 26.65 9.50
CA SER A 93 -7.72 27.74 10.40
C SER A 93 -7.99 27.28 11.84
N LEU A 94 -6.97 27.34 12.69
CA LEU A 94 -7.10 27.09 14.14
C LEU A 94 -7.66 28.31 14.89
N PHE A 95 -8.11 29.34 14.16
CA PHE A 95 -8.76 30.51 14.70
C PHE A 95 -10.19 30.59 14.17
N GLU A 96 -11.13 30.08 14.98
CA GLU A 96 -12.52 30.54 15.16
C GLU A 96 -12.79 30.57 16.67
#